data_AF-W9GVW3-F1
#
_entry.id   AF-W9GVW3-F1
#
_cell.length_a   1.000
_cell.length_b   1.000
_cell.length_c   1.000
_cell.angle_alpha   90.00
_cell.angle_beta   90.00
_cell.angle_gamma   90.00
#
_symmetry.space_group_name_H-M   'P 1'
#
loop_
_entity.id
_entity.type
_entity.pdbx_description
1 polymer ?
#
loop_
_entity_poly.entity_id
_entity_poly.type
_entity_poly.pdbx_seq_one_letter_code
_entity_poly.pdbx_strand_id
1 'polypeptide(L)'
;MIRVEDKPRVAAWEDLGYGVKVLLRPRAYAICSAARSAAHRKVRDLLETLDTLRANGVVGQDLPDLSDPDIRAGLADAFYVQSLGLYAIKEWTGVESADGSSPAPVTATAIADLFDLAPVIADRFLTLWDKSPEVDAEKKLSENVRSGTSVEAPNTAAPVPTEASLAPGASAAPTASSVPTSATSPAA
;
A
#
# COMPACT_ATOMS: atom_id res chain seq x y z
N MET A 1 12.86 -8.74 -1.46
CA MET A 1 13.08 -8.63 -2.92
C MET A 1 11.72 -8.73 -3.59
N ILE A 2 11.33 -7.83 -4.48
CA ILE A 2 10.11 -8.01 -5.30
C ILE A 2 10.52 -8.72 -6.58
N ARG A 3 9.89 -9.85 -6.89
CA ARG A 3 10.08 -10.55 -8.17
C ARG A 3 9.13 -9.94 -9.19
N VAL A 4 9.66 -9.45 -10.30
CA VAL A 4 8.85 -8.99 -11.44
C VAL A 4 8.69 -10.15 -12.40
N GLU A 5 7.46 -10.59 -12.62
CA GLU A 5 7.12 -11.61 -13.61
C GLU A 5 6.77 -10.97 -14.95
N ASP A 6 7.27 -11.52 -16.05
CA ASP A 6 6.85 -11.13 -17.40
C ASP A 6 5.59 -11.88 -17.82
N LYS A 7 4.45 -11.50 -17.22
CA LYS A 7 3.12 -12.03 -17.57
C LYS A 7 2.47 -11.15 -18.66
N PRO A 8 1.86 -11.74 -19.70
CA PRO A 8 1.30 -11.00 -20.83
C PRO A 8 0.18 -10.06 -20.38
N ARG A 9 0.34 -8.77 -20.67
CA ARG A 9 -0.60 -7.71 -20.28
C ARG A 9 -1.78 -7.64 -21.26
N VAL A 10 -2.62 -8.68 -21.23
CA VAL A 10 -3.87 -8.79 -22.00
C VAL A 10 -5.09 -8.52 -21.12
N ALA A 11 -6.23 -8.21 -21.74
CA ALA A 11 -7.50 -8.08 -21.02
C ALA A 11 -8.04 -9.49 -20.66
N ALA A 12 -8.63 -9.63 -19.48
CA ALA A 12 -9.11 -10.91 -18.95
C ALA A 12 -10.53 -10.81 -18.38
N TRP A 13 -11.33 -11.87 -18.59
CA TRP A 13 -12.64 -12.01 -17.97
C TRP A 13 -12.49 -12.53 -16.55
N GLU A 14 -13.02 -11.77 -15.60
CA GLU A 14 -12.92 -11.98 -14.16
C GLU A 14 -14.35 -12.10 -13.57
N ASP A 15 -14.50 -12.88 -12.50
CA ASP A 15 -15.81 -13.20 -11.89
C ASP A 15 -15.96 -12.51 -10.53
N LEU A 16 -16.98 -11.67 -10.39
CA LEU A 16 -17.28 -10.94 -9.14
C LEU A 16 -18.35 -11.66 -8.30
N GLY A 17 -18.86 -12.79 -8.77
CA GLY A 17 -19.99 -13.51 -8.17
C GLY A 17 -21.35 -12.87 -8.49
N TYR A 18 -22.42 -13.47 -7.96
CA TYR A 18 -23.80 -13.01 -8.15
C TYR A 18 -24.25 -12.88 -9.62
N GLY A 19 -23.57 -13.59 -10.54
CA GLY A 19 -23.79 -13.49 -12.00
C GLY A 19 -22.99 -12.38 -12.69
N VAL A 20 -22.38 -11.46 -11.93
CA VAL A 20 -21.60 -10.34 -12.47
C VAL A 20 -20.21 -10.78 -12.87
N LYS A 21 -19.87 -10.61 -14.14
CA LYS A 21 -18.52 -10.85 -14.69
C LYS A 21 -18.05 -9.63 -15.46
N VAL A 22 -16.75 -9.35 -15.41
CA VAL A 22 -16.15 -8.13 -15.98
C VAL A 22 -14.93 -8.46 -16.83
N LEU A 23 -14.82 -7.85 -18.00
CA LEU A 23 -13.61 -7.88 -18.82
C LEU A 23 -12.72 -6.72 -18.39
N LEU A 24 -11.64 -7.02 -17.66
CA LEU A 24 -10.74 -6.01 -17.14
C LEU A 24 -9.59 -5.71 -18.11
N ARG A 25 -9.20 -4.44 -18.18
CA ARG A 25 -7.93 -4.01 -18.77
C ARG A 25 -6.75 -4.59 -17.97
N PRO A 26 -5.56 -4.75 -18.59
CA PRO A 26 -4.36 -5.13 -17.88
C PRO A 26 -4.07 -4.16 -16.73
N ARG A 27 -3.79 -4.68 -15.54
CA ARG A 27 -3.60 -3.86 -14.34
C ARG A 27 -2.36 -2.98 -14.49
N ALA A 28 -2.52 -1.69 -14.23
CA ALA A 28 -1.48 -0.69 -14.41
C ALA A 28 -1.63 0.42 -13.37
N TYR A 29 -0.51 0.83 -12.76
CA TYR A 29 -0.52 1.92 -11.77
C TYR A 29 -1.09 3.24 -12.32
N ALA A 30 -0.95 3.48 -13.63
CA ALA A 30 -1.57 4.63 -14.31
C ALA A 30 -3.10 4.65 -14.17
N ILE A 31 -3.77 3.49 -14.17
CA ILE A 31 -5.23 3.37 -13.97
C ILE A 31 -5.58 3.75 -12.53
N CYS A 32 -4.86 3.22 -11.54
CA CYS A 32 -5.08 3.55 -10.12
C CYS A 32 -4.80 5.03 -9.82
N SER A 33 -3.78 5.61 -10.45
CA SER A 33 -3.42 7.02 -10.34
C SER A 33 -4.50 7.93 -10.97
N ALA A 34 -4.98 7.58 -12.16
CA ALA A 34 -6.09 8.27 -12.82
C ALA A 34 -7.38 8.19 -11.98
N ALA A 35 -7.71 7.02 -11.42
CA ALA A 35 -8.88 6.82 -10.56
C ALA A 35 -8.82 7.70 -9.31
N ARG A 36 -7.67 7.75 -8.61
CA ARG A 36 -7.47 8.61 -7.44
C ARG A 36 -7.55 10.09 -7.78
N SER A 37 -6.95 10.50 -8.90
CA SER A 37 -7.08 11.86 -9.43
C SER A 37 -8.53 12.23 -9.76
N ALA A 38 -9.32 11.30 -10.32
CA ALA A 38 -10.74 11.49 -10.60
C ALA A 38 -11.57 11.60 -9.32
N ALA A 39 -11.31 10.76 -8.32
CA ALA A 39 -11.97 10.83 -7.02
C ALA A 39 -11.74 12.17 -6.31
N HIS A 40 -10.48 12.63 -6.26
CA HIS A 40 -10.14 13.92 -5.65
C HIS A 40 -10.80 15.10 -6.38
N ARG A 41 -11.02 15.02 -7.70
CA ARG A 41 -11.85 16.00 -8.43
C ARG A 41 -13.32 15.91 -7.98
N LYS A 42 -13.95 14.74 -8.07
CA LYS A 42 -15.35 14.52 -7.67
C LYS A 42 -15.66 15.05 -6.26
N VAL A 43 -14.78 14.85 -5.27
CA VAL A 43 -14.97 15.38 -3.90
C VAL A 43 -14.99 16.91 -3.87
N ARG A 44 -14.06 17.57 -4.55
CA ARG A 44 -14.04 19.05 -4.67
C ARG A 44 -15.27 19.55 -5.41
N ASP A 45 -15.61 18.93 -6.53
CA ASP A 45 -16.70 19.36 -7.40
C ASP A 45 -18.05 19.22 -6.67
N LEU A 46 -18.19 18.22 -5.80
CA LEU A 46 -19.33 18.10 -4.88
C LEU A 46 -19.30 19.19 -3.79
N LEU A 47 -18.17 19.45 -3.13
CA LEU A 47 -18.04 20.51 -2.13
C LEU A 47 -18.47 21.89 -2.69
N GLU A 48 -17.98 22.25 -3.87
CA GLU A 48 -18.37 23.47 -4.60
C GLU A 48 -19.88 23.49 -4.91
N THR A 49 -20.45 22.34 -5.26
CA THR A 49 -21.91 22.18 -5.44
C THR A 49 -22.67 22.39 -4.12
N LEU A 50 -22.20 21.83 -3.00
CA LEU A 50 -22.88 21.93 -1.71
C LEU A 50 -22.84 23.35 -1.15
N ASP A 51 -21.70 24.03 -1.26
CA ASP A 51 -21.56 25.44 -0.87
C ASP A 51 -22.41 26.35 -1.76
N THR A 52 -22.52 26.05 -3.06
CA THR A 52 -23.45 26.74 -3.97
C THR A 52 -24.92 26.55 -3.55
N LEU A 53 -25.33 25.33 -3.21
CA LEU A 53 -26.69 25.04 -2.72
C LEU A 53 -26.97 25.79 -1.41
N ARG A 54 -26.04 25.73 -0.45
CA ARG A 54 -26.11 26.42 0.84
C ARG A 54 -26.21 27.94 0.69
N ALA A 55 -25.42 28.54 -0.21
CA ALA A 55 -25.46 29.97 -0.50
C ALA A 55 -26.80 30.42 -1.11
N ASN A 56 -27.48 29.54 -1.85
CA ASN A 56 -28.82 29.77 -2.38
C ASN A 56 -29.95 29.39 -1.38
N GLY A 57 -29.62 29.11 -0.12
CA GLY A 57 -30.59 28.76 0.93
C GLY A 57 -31.17 27.34 0.83
N VAL A 58 -30.63 26.48 -0.03
CA VAL A 58 -31.08 25.08 -0.16
C VAL A 58 -30.45 24.24 0.95
N VAL A 59 -31.20 24.00 2.02
CA VAL A 59 -30.81 23.15 3.14
C VAL A 59 -31.50 21.79 3.03
N GLY A 60 -30.81 20.82 2.43
CA GLY A 60 -31.24 19.41 2.45
C GLY A 60 -30.96 18.76 3.80
N GLN A 61 -31.85 17.88 4.27
CA GLN A 61 -31.60 17.06 5.48
C GLN A 61 -30.81 15.79 5.16
N ASP A 62 -30.98 15.24 3.96
CA ASP A 62 -30.35 13.97 3.52
C ASP A 62 -29.01 14.18 2.80
N LEU A 63 -28.38 15.35 2.99
CA LEU A 63 -27.15 15.75 2.31
C LEU A 63 -25.93 15.35 3.18
N PRO A 64 -24.90 14.69 2.63
CA PRO A 64 -23.76 14.23 3.43
C PRO A 64 -23.00 15.40 4.04
N ASP A 65 -22.72 15.33 5.34
CA ASP A 65 -21.90 16.34 6.02
C ASP A 65 -20.43 16.17 5.65
N LEU A 66 -20.01 16.87 4.59
CA LEU A 66 -18.63 16.87 4.12
C LEU A 66 -17.68 17.69 5.02
N SER A 67 -18.13 18.26 6.13
CA SER A 67 -17.25 18.84 7.16
C SER A 67 -16.61 17.73 8.01
N ASP A 68 -17.36 16.66 8.28
CA ASP A 68 -16.86 15.44 8.92
C ASP A 68 -15.72 14.81 8.07
N PRO A 69 -14.56 14.49 8.68
CA PRO A 69 -13.42 13.95 7.96
C PRO A 69 -13.61 12.52 7.47
N ASP A 70 -14.39 11.70 8.20
CA ASP A 70 -14.58 10.28 7.93
C ASP A 70 -15.66 10.08 6.86
N ILE A 71 -16.74 10.89 6.88
CA ILE A 71 -17.71 10.97 5.77
C ILE A 71 -17.01 11.41 4.48
N ARG A 72 -16.16 12.43 4.57
CA ARG A 72 -15.38 12.93 3.41
C ARG A 72 -14.35 11.92 2.91
N ALA A 73 -13.76 11.11 3.79
CA ALA A 73 -12.88 10.01 3.42
C ALA A 73 -13.64 8.86 2.73
N GLY A 74 -14.73 8.38 3.33
CA GLY A 74 -15.57 7.32 2.75
C GLY A 74 -16.12 7.68 1.37
N LEU A 75 -16.51 8.94 1.15
CA LEU A 75 -16.90 9.44 -0.17
C LEU A 75 -15.72 9.46 -1.17
N ALA A 76 -14.52 9.86 -0.72
CA ALA A 76 -13.32 9.84 -1.57
C ALA A 76 -12.97 8.41 -2.01
N ASP A 77 -13.10 7.43 -1.11
CA ASP A 77 -12.89 6.02 -1.41
C ASP A 77 -13.98 5.46 -2.33
N ALA A 78 -15.27 5.72 -2.08
CA ALA A 78 -16.35 5.33 -3.00
C ALA A 78 -16.12 5.88 -4.41
N PHE A 79 -15.81 7.18 -4.52
CA PHE A 79 -15.45 7.80 -5.79
C PHE A 79 -14.17 7.23 -6.41
N TYR A 80 -13.21 6.73 -5.62
CA TYR A 80 -12.05 5.99 -6.12
C TYR A 80 -12.45 4.64 -6.70
N VAL A 81 -13.28 3.83 -6.02
CA VAL A 81 -13.72 2.51 -6.53
C VAL A 81 -14.52 2.68 -7.83
N GLN A 82 -15.49 3.59 -7.86
CA GLN A 82 -16.28 3.89 -9.06
C GLN A 82 -15.39 4.35 -10.24
N SER A 83 -14.44 5.25 -9.98
CA SER A 83 -13.53 5.76 -11.03
C SER A 83 -12.52 4.71 -11.47
N LEU A 84 -12.12 3.81 -10.57
CA LEU A 84 -11.27 2.66 -10.87
C LEU A 84 -12.02 1.67 -11.76
N GLY A 85 -13.28 1.35 -11.45
CA GLY A 85 -14.17 0.55 -12.29
C GLY A 85 -14.29 1.14 -13.70
N LEU A 86 -14.52 2.45 -13.81
CA LEU A 86 -14.68 3.15 -15.10
C LEU A 86 -13.41 3.12 -15.98
N TYR A 87 -12.23 3.10 -15.38
CA TYR A 87 -10.96 3.00 -16.11
C TYR A 87 -10.48 1.55 -16.31
N ALA A 88 -10.92 0.61 -15.47
CA ALA A 88 -10.52 -0.80 -15.50
C ALA A 88 -11.43 -1.68 -16.35
N ILE A 89 -12.75 -1.53 -16.27
CA ILE A 89 -13.73 -2.38 -16.96
C ILE A 89 -13.80 -1.96 -18.45
N LYS A 90 -13.85 -2.95 -19.35
CA LYS A 90 -14.16 -2.75 -20.77
C LYS A 90 -15.62 -3.10 -21.09
N GLU A 91 -16.02 -4.28 -20.64
CA GLU A 91 -17.27 -4.98 -20.93
C GLU A 91 -17.69 -5.75 -19.68
N TRP A 92 -18.97 -6.10 -19.54
CA TRP A 92 -19.48 -6.92 -18.43
C TRP A 92 -20.65 -7.80 -18.86
N THR A 93 -21.03 -8.75 -18.00
CA THR A 93 -22.26 -9.54 -18.11
C THR A 93 -22.92 -9.64 -16.73
N GLY A 94 -24.24 -9.82 -16.68
CA GLY A 94 -24.98 -9.88 -15.42
C GLY A 94 -25.29 -8.52 -14.78
N VAL A 95 -25.17 -7.44 -15.55
CA VAL A 95 -25.58 -6.07 -15.18
C VAL A 95 -26.58 -5.60 -16.23
N GLU A 96 -27.80 -5.29 -15.80
CA GLU A 96 -28.92 -4.91 -16.67
C GLU A 96 -29.20 -3.41 -16.58
N SER A 97 -29.74 -2.84 -17.65
CA SER A 97 -30.26 -1.48 -17.69
C SER A 97 -31.43 -1.32 -16.70
N ALA A 98 -31.73 -0.08 -16.29
CA ALA A 98 -32.79 0.23 -15.32
C ALA A 98 -34.22 -0.19 -15.77
N ASP A 99 -34.39 -0.60 -17.03
CA ASP A 99 -35.61 -1.13 -17.62
C ASP A 99 -35.67 -2.68 -17.67
N GLY A 100 -34.63 -3.37 -17.17
CA GLY A 100 -34.48 -4.83 -17.22
C GLY A 100 -34.46 -5.43 -18.63
N SER A 101 -34.35 -4.61 -19.68
CA SER A 101 -34.63 -5.01 -21.07
C SER A 101 -33.37 -5.16 -21.93
N SER A 102 -32.21 -4.76 -21.40
CA SER A 102 -30.91 -4.84 -22.09
C SER A 102 -29.76 -4.93 -21.07
N PRO A 103 -28.58 -5.46 -21.46
CA PRO A 103 -27.37 -5.29 -20.66
C PRO A 103 -27.01 -3.81 -20.53
N ALA A 104 -26.65 -3.37 -19.32
CA ALA A 104 -26.26 -1.98 -19.10
C ALA A 104 -24.99 -1.62 -19.90
N PRO A 105 -24.85 -0.39 -20.43
CA PRO A 105 -23.59 0.07 -20.99
C PRO A 105 -22.60 0.43 -19.87
N VAL A 106 -21.34 0.01 -20.01
CA VAL A 106 -20.25 0.35 -19.07
C VAL A 106 -20.03 1.87 -19.08
N THR A 107 -20.60 2.56 -18.10
CA THR A 107 -20.68 4.02 -18.02
C THR A 107 -20.45 4.50 -16.59
N ALA A 108 -20.12 5.78 -16.41
CA ALA A 108 -19.86 6.35 -15.10
C ALA A 108 -21.07 6.20 -14.15
N THR A 109 -22.29 6.36 -14.68
CA THR A 109 -23.55 6.18 -13.94
C THR A 109 -23.77 4.71 -13.60
N ALA A 110 -23.80 3.80 -14.58
CA ALA A 110 -24.06 2.38 -14.32
C ALA A 110 -23.03 1.71 -13.39
N ILE A 111 -21.79 2.21 -13.35
CA ILE A 111 -20.76 1.75 -12.39
C ILE A 111 -21.00 2.30 -10.98
N ALA A 112 -21.45 3.55 -10.85
CA ALA A 112 -21.90 4.09 -9.57
C ALA A 112 -23.12 3.31 -9.06
N ASP A 113 -24.18 3.20 -9.89
CA ASP A 113 -25.39 2.46 -9.55
C ASP A 113 -25.07 1.01 -9.10
N LEU A 114 -24.22 0.29 -9.84
CA LEU A 114 -23.84 -1.08 -9.49
C LEU A 114 -23.08 -1.18 -8.16
N PHE A 115 -22.13 -0.28 -7.89
CA PHE A 115 -21.30 -0.33 -6.69
C PHE A 115 -22.03 0.21 -5.45
N ASP A 116 -22.91 1.20 -5.64
CA ASP A 116 -23.66 1.83 -4.56
C ASP A 116 -24.89 0.98 -4.17
N LEU A 117 -25.55 0.30 -5.13
CA LEU A 117 -26.64 -0.66 -4.86
C LEU A 117 -26.13 -2.03 -4.39
N ALA A 118 -24.93 -2.45 -4.82
CA ALA A 118 -24.32 -3.72 -4.41
C ALA A 118 -22.85 -3.55 -3.96
N PRO A 119 -22.60 -2.99 -2.76
CA PRO A 119 -21.24 -2.80 -2.23
C PRO A 119 -20.38 -4.08 -2.22
N VAL A 120 -20.99 -5.25 -2.03
CA VAL A 120 -20.28 -6.55 -2.11
C VAL A 120 -19.65 -6.83 -3.49
N ILE A 121 -20.17 -6.23 -4.58
CA ILE A 121 -19.55 -6.28 -5.91
C ILE A 121 -18.36 -5.33 -5.97
N ALA A 122 -18.46 -4.14 -5.37
CA ALA A 122 -17.37 -3.16 -5.26
C ALA A 122 -16.20 -3.72 -4.43
N ASP A 123 -16.48 -4.32 -3.27
CA ASP A 123 -15.49 -4.99 -2.41
C ASP A 123 -14.77 -6.13 -3.15
N ARG A 124 -15.52 -6.95 -3.91
CA ARG A 124 -14.95 -8.06 -4.68
C ARG A 124 -14.18 -7.59 -5.89
N PHE A 125 -14.58 -6.48 -6.52
CA PHE A 125 -13.81 -5.80 -7.56
C PHE A 125 -12.48 -5.25 -7.03
N LEU A 126 -12.48 -4.53 -5.90
CA LEU A 126 -11.27 -4.07 -5.23
C LEU A 126 -10.36 -5.24 -4.84
N THR A 127 -10.90 -6.21 -4.09
CA THR A 127 -10.17 -7.41 -3.65
C THR A 127 -9.57 -8.16 -4.83
N LEU A 128 -10.26 -8.20 -5.97
CA LEU A 128 -9.73 -8.81 -7.18
C LEU A 128 -8.62 -7.98 -7.81
N TRP A 129 -8.79 -6.66 -7.92
CA TRP A 129 -7.83 -5.74 -8.54
C TRP A 129 -6.51 -5.61 -7.74
N ASP A 130 -6.61 -5.52 -6.41
CA ASP A 130 -5.47 -5.32 -5.50
C ASP A 130 -4.71 -6.61 -5.17
N LYS A 131 -5.14 -7.78 -5.68
CA LYS A 131 -4.29 -8.98 -5.74
C LYS A 131 -3.01 -8.64 -6.48
N SER A 132 -1.91 -8.50 -5.75
CA SER A 132 -0.56 -8.54 -6.35
C SER A 132 -0.39 -9.85 -7.12
N PRO A 133 0.42 -9.86 -8.21
CA PRO A 133 1.04 -11.11 -8.63
C PRO A 133 1.79 -11.70 -7.42
N GLU A 134 1.70 -13.01 -7.22
CA GLU A 134 2.19 -13.65 -6.01
C GLU A 134 3.69 -13.39 -5.80
N VAL A 135 4.01 -12.62 -4.75
CA VAL A 135 5.39 -12.35 -4.38
C VAL A 135 5.92 -13.59 -3.67
N ASP A 136 6.56 -14.48 -4.42
CA ASP A 136 7.31 -15.64 -3.94
C ASP A 136 8.30 -15.23 -2.83
N ALA A 137 7.85 -15.28 -1.58
CA ALA A 137 8.67 -15.07 -0.41
C ALA A 137 9.48 -16.33 -0.14
N GLU A 138 10.58 -16.52 -0.88
CA GLU A 138 11.47 -17.69 -0.71
C GLU A 138 11.88 -17.86 0.76
N LYS A 139 11.34 -18.89 1.41
CA LYS A 139 11.67 -19.29 2.78
C LYS A 139 13.04 -20.00 2.86
N LYS A 140 14.08 -19.42 2.24
CA LYS A 140 15.47 -19.91 2.25
C LYS A 140 16.20 -19.56 3.55
N LEU A 141 15.61 -19.97 4.67
CA LEU A 141 16.23 -19.94 6.00
C LEU A 141 15.89 -21.23 6.74
N SER A 142 16.49 -22.36 6.32
CA SER A 142 16.85 -23.53 7.16
C SER A 142 17.45 -24.68 6.35
N GLU A 143 18.61 -24.49 5.73
CA GLU A 143 19.45 -25.64 5.32
C GLU A 143 20.96 -25.31 5.29
N ASN A 144 21.44 -24.67 6.36
CA ASN A 144 22.89 -24.62 6.63
C ASN A 144 23.35 -25.99 7.13
N VAL A 145 23.54 -26.93 6.19
CA VAL A 145 24.04 -28.28 6.47
C VAL A 145 25.45 -28.18 7.05
N ARG A 146 25.57 -28.41 8.36
CA ARG A 146 26.85 -28.42 9.08
C ARG A 146 27.60 -29.72 8.81
N SER A 147 28.21 -29.81 7.63
CA SER A 147 29.28 -30.77 7.34
C SER A 147 30.64 -30.12 7.60
N GLY A 148 31.57 -30.71 8.35
CA GLY A 148 31.49 -31.99 9.07
C GLY A 148 32.48 -32.07 10.24
N THR A 149 32.60 -33.26 10.81
CA THR A 149 33.30 -33.53 12.07
C THR A 149 34.82 -33.69 11.92
N SER A 150 35.55 -33.26 12.95
CA SER A 150 36.93 -33.59 13.36
C SER A 150 37.87 -34.31 12.38
N VAL A 151 39.05 -33.71 12.17
CA VAL A 151 40.31 -34.45 12.02
C VAL A 151 41.28 -33.90 13.06
N GLU A 152 41.83 -34.79 13.87
CA GLU A 152 42.77 -34.51 14.96
C GLU A 152 44.21 -34.49 14.42
N ALA A 153 44.96 -33.41 14.66
CA ALA A 153 46.33 -33.27 14.20
C ALA A 153 47.32 -33.83 15.25
N PRO A 154 48.18 -34.81 14.91
CA PRO A 154 49.08 -35.44 15.89
C PRO A 154 50.19 -34.48 16.36
N ASN A 155 50.43 -34.50 17.68
CA ASN A 155 51.40 -33.66 18.37
C ASN A 155 52.76 -34.37 18.53
N THR A 156 53.84 -33.77 18.02
CA THR A 156 55.23 -34.23 18.22
C THR A 156 56.15 -33.00 18.37
N ALA A 157 57.03 -32.99 19.37
CA ALA A 157 57.85 -31.83 19.72
C ALA A 157 59.30 -32.20 20.11
N ALA A 158 60.23 -31.25 19.94
CA ALA A 158 61.57 -31.25 20.53
C ALA A 158 62.05 -29.79 20.76
N PRO A 159 62.97 -29.50 21.72
CA PRO A 159 62.92 -28.20 22.43
C PRO A 159 64.25 -27.40 22.56
N VAL A 160 64.13 -26.15 23.10
CA VAL A 160 65.15 -25.40 23.89
C VAL A 160 66.34 -24.82 23.07
N PRO A 161 66.98 -23.68 23.46
CA PRO A 161 67.04 -23.04 24.80
C PRO A 161 66.55 -21.58 24.94
N THR A 162 66.62 -21.13 26.20
CA THR A 162 66.06 -19.91 26.83
C THR A 162 67.08 -18.76 26.97
N GLU A 163 66.62 -17.51 27.03
CA GLU A 163 67.14 -16.56 28.04
C GLU A 163 66.03 -15.63 28.63
N ALA A 164 66.39 -14.97 29.73
CA ALA A 164 65.63 -14.16 30.71
C ALA A 164 65.07 -12.81 30.17
N SER A 165 64.20 -12.04 30.87
CA SER A 165 63.26 -12.25 32.01
C SER A 165 62.49 -10.92 32.28
N LEU A 166 61.73 -10.85 33.39
CA LEU A 166 61.17 -9.66 34.09
C LEU A 166 59.83 -9.04 33.64
N ALA A 167 58.79 -9.41 34.39
CA ALA A 167 57.84 -8.47 35.01
C ALA A 167 58.25 -8.32 36.52
N PRO A 168 57.76 -7.37 37.36
CA PRO A 168 56.40 -6.80 37.36
C PRO A 168 56.20 -5.33 37.81
N GLY A 169 54.94 -4.86 37.73
CA GLY A 169 54.37 -3.76 38.54
C GLY A 169 54.57 -2.33 38.01
N ALA A 170 53.92 -1.29 38.57
CA ALA A 170 52.65 -1.22 39.32
C ALA A 170 52.26 0.27 39.53
N SER A 171 50.95 0.56 39.57
CA SER A 171 50.31 1.73 40.23
C SER A 171 50.82 3.17 40.00
N ALA A 172 49.99 3.99 39.34
CA ALA A 172 49.74 5.38 39.76
C ALA A 172 48.33 5.82 39.32
N ALA A 173 47.67 6.70 40.09
CA ALA A 173 46.34 7.24 39.80
C ALA A 173 46.34 8.80 39.98
N PRO A 174 45.28 9.52 40.41
CA PRO A 174 44.68 10.53 39.52
C PRO A 174 44.64 11.97 40.08
N THR A 175 44.39 12.96 39.21
CA THR A 175 43.75 14.26 39.53
C THR A 175 43.20 14.89 38.24
N ALA A 176 41.93 15.30 38.19
CA ALA A 176 41.40 16.66 38.45
C ALA A 176 41.87 17.71 37.40
N SER A 177 41.03 18.35 36.58
CA SER A 177 39.69 18.98 36.73
C SER A 177 39.79 20.50 36.91
N SER A 178 39.44 21.25 35.86
CA SER A 178 39.07 22.67 35.92
C SER A 178 38.36 23.15 34.64
N VAL A 179 37.03 23.24 34.69
CA VAL A 179 36.27 24.28 33.97
C VAL A 179 36.10 25.45 34.96
N PRO A 180 35.90 26.71 34.54
CA PRO A 180 34.50 27.16 34.35
C PRO A 180 34.28 28.28 33.29
N THR A 181 33.00 28.45 32.89
CA THR A 181 32.25 29.71 32.58
C THR A 181 32.91 30.91 31.85
N SER A 182 32.28 31.68 30.95
CA SER A 182 30.94 31.70 30.27
C SER A 182 31.06 32.74 29.10
N ALA A 183 30.10 33.55 28.58
CA ALA A 183 28.69 33.88 28.90
C ALA A 183 27.94 34.59 27.74
N THR A 184 26.61 34.71 27.91
CA THR A 184 25.75 35.85 27.51
C THR A 184 25.70 36.33 26.05
N SER A 185 24.69 35.84 25.32
CA SER A 185 23.88 36.61 24.34
C SER A 185 22.94 37.60 25.10
N PRO A 186 22.28 38.64 24.51
CA PRO A 186 21.44 38.48 23.30
C PRO A 186 21.29 39.69 22.34
N ALA A 187 20.61 39.40 21.21
CA ALA A 187 19.62 40.19 20.46
C ALA A 187 19.75 41.73 20.29
N ALA A 188 19.76 42.13 19.01
CA ALA A 188 18.88 43.16 18.45
C ALA A 188 18.38 42.68 17.08
#